data_AF-A0A5C4NRP8-F1
#
_entry.id   AF-A0A5C4NRP8-F1
#
_cell.length_a   1.000
_cell.length_b   1.000
_cell.length_c   1.000
_cell.angle_alpha   90.00
_cell.angle_beta   90.00
_cell.angle_gamma   90.00
#
_symmetry.space_group_name_H-M   'P 1'
#
loop_
_entity.id
_entity.type
_entity.pdbx_description
1 polymer ?
#
loop_
_entity_poly.entity_id
_entity_poly.type
_entity_poly.pdbx_seq_one_letter_code
_entity_poly.pdbx_strand_id
1 'polypeptide(L)' 'MKNVSKIGRTAKGVTSQPLGVRLSPDEVLEVEAIAAEQERSRAWLLRFLILRGLADYKREIASQITH' A
#
# COMPACT_ATOMS: atom_id res chain seq x y z
N MET A 1 22.01 -6.03 -37.65
CA MET A 1 20.74 -5.48 -37.12
C MET A 1 20.86 -5.42 -35.61
N LYS A 2 20.82 -4.23 -34.99
CA LYS A 2 20.96 -4.07 -33.54
C LYS A 2 19.58 -4.23 -32.90
N ASN A 3 19.41 -5.21 -32.00
CA ASN A 3 18.20 -5.40 -31.22
C ASN A 3 18.03 -4.25 -30.25
N VAL A 4 17.17 -3.30 -30.57
CA VAL A 4 16.79 -2.21 -29.67
C VAL A 4 15.86 -2.82 -28.62
N SER A 5 16.35 -2.95 -27.39
CA SER A 5 15.54 -3.40 -26.25
C SER A 5 14.30 -2.51 -26.15
N LYS A 6 13.13 -3.14 -26.05
CA LYS A 6 11.83 -2.48 -25.99
C LYS A 6 11.72 -1.75 -24.64
N ILE A 7 12.25 -0.52 -24.57
CA ILE A 7 12.13 0.35 -23.40
C ILE A 7 10.66 0.74 -23.30
N GLY A 8 9.91 0.00 -22.48
CA GLY A 8 8.54 0.33 -22.15
C GLY A 8 8.50 1.70 -21.49
N ARG A 9 7.52 2.53 -21.85
CA ARG A 9 7.27 3.81 -21.19
C ARG A 9 6.90 3.55 -19.73
N THR A 10 7.80 3.82 -18.80
CA THR A 10 7.47 3.92 -17.37
C THR A 10 6.63 5.17 -17.16
N ALA A 11 5.44 5.04 -16.56
CA ALA A 11 4.58 6.18 -16.26
C ALA A 11 5.34 7.20 -15.39
N LYS A 12 5.37 8.45 -15.84
CA LYS A 12 6.00 9.57 -15.14
C LYS A 12 5.24 9.79 -13.83
N GLY A 13 5.91 9.65 -12.68
CA GLY A 13 5.30 9.85 -11.35
C GLY A 13 5.26 8.60 -10.44
N VAL A 14 5.68 7.43 -10.93
CA VAL A 14 5.97 6.28 -10.05
C VAL A 14 7.33 6.50 -9.39
N THR A 15 7.43 7.49 -8.50
CA THR A 15 8.58 7.65 -7.59
C THR A 15 8.54 6.62 -6.46
N SER A 16 7.38 5.97 -6.32
CA SER A 16 7.06 4.82 -5.49
C SER A 16 7.76 3.51 -5.88
N GLN A 17 8.97 3.18 -5.41
CA GLN A 17 9.36 1.76 -5.41
C GLN A 17 8.24 0.97 -4.71
N PRO A 18 7.76 -0.16 -5.26
CA PRO A 18 6.72 -0.95 -4.61
C PRO A 18 7.20 -1.34 -3.21
N LEU A 19 6.44 -0.98 -2.18
CA LEU A 19 6.76 -1.35 -0.82
C LEU A 19 6.59 -2.85 -0.67
N GLY A 20 7.69 -3.58 -0.48
CA GLY A 20 7.67 -5.00 -0.15
C GLY A 20 7.18 -5.20 1.28
N VAL A 21 5.87 -5.32 1.47
CA VAL A 21 5.27 -5.65 2.76
C VAL A 21 5.42 -7.15 3.00
N ARG A 22 6.01 -7.53 4.14
CA ARG A 22 6.09 -8.93 4.57
C ARG A 22 4.83 -9.24 5.37
N LEU A 23 4.05 -10.17 4.86
CA LEU A 23 2.84 -10.69 5.50
C LEU A 23 3.01 -12.21 5.63
N SER A 24 2.53 -12.76 6.73
CA SER A 24 2.29 -14.19 6.89
C SER A 24 1.20 -14.65 5.93
N PRO A 25 1.11 -15.96 5.64
CA PRO A 25 0.08 -16.50 4.73
C PRO A 25 -1.34 -16.13 5.14
N ASP A 26 -1.65 -16.16 6.45
CA ASP A 26 -2.98 -15.85 6.96
C ASP A 26 -3.33 -14.36 6.79
N GLU A 27 -2.37 -13.46 7.06
CA GLU A 27 -2.54 -12.03 6.81
C GLU A 27 -2.75 -11.72 5.32
N VAL A 28 -2.10 -12.47 4.42
CA VAL A 28 -2.33 -12.32 2.98
C VAL A 28 -3.77 -12.66 2.62
N LEU A 29 -4.29 -13.78 3.14
CA LEU A 29 -5.66 -14.23 2.87
C LEU A 29 -6.68 -13.21 3.36
N GLU A 30 -6.48 -12.67 4.56
CA GLU A 30 -7.37 -11.66 5.15
C GLU A 30 -7.37 -10.37 4.33
N VAL A 31 -6.19 -9.83 3.99
CA VAL A 31 -6.07 -8.62 3.19
C VAL A 31 -6.68 -8.82 1.80
N GLU A 32 -6.49 -9.98 1.18
CA GLU A 32 -7.08 -10.26 -0.14
C GLU A 32 -8.61 -10.37 -0.08
N ALA A 33 -9.16 -11.01 0.96
CA ALA A 33 -10.61 -11.10 1.14
C ALA A 33 -11.24 -9.71 1.28
N ILE A 34 -10.69 -8.84 2.14
CA ILE A 34 -11.17 -7.47 2.35
C ILE A 34 -11.00 -6.63 1.08
N ALA A 35 -9.90 -6.80 0.35
CA ALA A 35 -9.65 -6.06 -0.88
C ALA A 35 -10.67 -6.46 -1.97
N ALA A 36 -10.97 -7.76 -2.07
CA ALA A 36 -11.96 -8.27 -3.01
C ALA A 36 -13.37 -7.77 -2.70
N GLU A 37 -13.79 -7.76 -1.44
CA GLU A 37 -15.08 -7.23 -1.01
C GLU A 37 -15.27 -5.75 -1.40
N GLN A 38 -14.18 -4.97 -1.41
CA GLN A 38 -14.19 -3.56 -1.79
C GLN A 38 -13.94 -3.29 -3.27
N GLU A 39 -13.78 -4.34 -4.09
CA GLU A 39 -13.40 -4.24 -5.51
C GLU A 39 -12.08 -3.44 -5.71
N ARG A 40 -11.11 -3.64 -4.80
CA ARG A 40 -9.81 -2.95 -4.82
C ARG A 40 -8.66 -3.94 -4.92
N SER A 41 -7.50 -3.42 -5.32
CA SER A 41 -6.27 -4.21 -5.31
C SER A 41 -5.70 -4.32 -3.89
N ARG A 42 -5.02 -5.44 -3.60
CA ARG A 42 -4.26 -5.63 -2.36
C ARG A 42 -3.33 -4.45 -2.04
N ALA A 43 -2.61 -3.95 -3.05
CA ALA A 43 -1.71 -2.82 -2.90
C ALA A 43 -2.44 -1.53 -2.50
N TRP A 44 -3.63 -1.30 -3.06
CA TRP A 44 -4.47 -0.17 -2.68
C TRP A 44 -4.93 -0.29 -1.24
N LEU A 45 -5.43 -1.47 -0.83
CA LEU A 45 -5.93 -1.70 0.52
C LEU A 45 -4.82 -1.53 1.56
N LEU A 46 -3.64 -2.12 1.32
CA LEU A 46 -2.49 -1.95 2.22
C LEU A 46 -2.11 -0.48 2.38
N ARG A 47 -2.07 0.29 1.29
CA ARG A 47 -1.81 1.73 1.36
C ARG A 47 -2.89 2.47 2.16
N PHE A 48 -4.16 2.11 1.95
CA PHE A 48 -5.28 2.70 2.67
C PHE A 48 -5.17 2.43 4.19
N LEU A 49 -4.92 1.19 4.59
CA LEU A 49 -4.76 0.80 6.00
C LEU A 49 -3.59 1.52 6.67
N ILE A 50 -2.43 1.62 5.99
CA ILE A 50 -1.26 2.37 6.50
C ILE A 50 -1.62 3.83 6.79
N LEU A 51 -2.29 4.49 5.83
CA LEU A 51 -2.67 5.91 5.99
C LEU A 51 -3.71 6.11 7.08
N ARG A 52 -4.67 5.18 7.20
CA ARG A 52 -5.67 5.20 8.25
C ARG A 52 -5.02 5.04 9.63
N GLY A 53 -4.18 4.02 9.81
CA GLY A 53 -3.46 3.79 11.06
C GLY A 53 -2.55 4.97 11.45
N LEU A 54 -1.90 5.62 10.48
CA LEU A 54 -1.12 6.83 10.74
C LEU A 54 -1.99 7.99 11.24
N ALA A 55 -3.19 8.17 10.68
CA ALA A 55 -4.12 9.20 11.12
C ALA A 55 -4.65 8.90 12.54
N ASP A 56 -4.98 7.64 12.81
CA ASP A 56 -5.42 7.17 14.13
C ASP A 56 -4.33 7.39 15.19
N TYR A 57 -3.10 6.97 14.92
CA TYR A 57 -1.97 7.16 15.82
C TYR A 57 -1.69 8.65 16.14
N LYS A 58 -1.81 9.53 15.14
CA LYS A 58 -1.69 10.99 15.36
C LYS A 58 -2.79 11.52 16.28
N ARG A 59 -4.02 11.02 16.16
CA ARG A 59 -5.13 11.39 17.05
C ARG A 59 -4.88 10.91 18.48
N GLU A 60 -4.37 9.70 18.65
CA GLU A 60 -4.02 9.16 19.97
C GLU A 60 -2.97 10.02 20.67
N ILE A 61 -1.88 10.38 19.98
CA ILE A 61 -0.84 11.26 20.54
C ILE A 61 -1.41 12.62 20.94
N ALA A 62 -2.20 13.25 20.07
CA ALA A 62 -2.81 14.55 20.37
C ALA A 62 -3.73 14.50 21.60
N SER A 63 -4.44 13.38 21.77
CA SER A 63 -5.34 13.15 22.91
C SER A 63 -4.57 12.95 24.22
N GLN A 64 -3.38 12.33 24.17
CA GLN A 64 -2.52 12.14 25.35
C GLN A 64 -1.82 13.43 25.80
N ILE A 65 -1.49 14.34 24.88
CA ILE A 65 -0.83 15.62 25.20
C ILE A 65 -1.78 16.61 25.89
N THR A 66 -3.10 16.40 25.79
CA THR A 66 -4.11 17.34 26.30
C THR A 66 -4.51 17.06 27.77
N HIS A 67 -3.90 16.06 28.43
CA HIS A 67 -4.19 15.67 29.82
C HIS A 67 -3.08 16.00 30.80
#